data_AF-A0A388NT73-F1
#
_entry.id   AF-A0A388NT73-F1
#
_cell.length_a   1.000
_cell.length_b   1.000
_cell.length_c   1.000
_cell.angle_alpha   90.00
_cell.angle_beta   90.00
_cell.angle_gamma   90.00
#
_symmetry.space_group_name_H-M   'P 1'
#
loop_
_entity.id
_entity.type
_entity.pdbx_description
1 polymer ?
#
loop_
_entity_poly.entity_id
_entity_poly.type
_entity_poly.pdbx_seq_one_letter_code
_entity_poly.pdbx_strand_id
1 'polypeptide(L)' 'MLILLFSMSQIAGYALGGCWTHIGSAQSVVAYAFIRRDLDPRFGPLQYVRAFSPLLATMAVVLTLYIVVVAFVTAGA' A
#
# COMPACT_ATOMS: atom_id res chain seq x y z
N MET A 1 22.73 6.63 -7.57
CA MET A 1 21.50 7.20 -6.97
C MET A 1 20.23 6.79 -7.71
N LEU A 2 20.15 6.95 -9.05
CA LEU A 2 18.96 6.62 -9.85
C LEU A 2 18.44 5.17 -9.66
N ILE A 3 19.32 4.17 -9.70
CA ILE A 3 18.94 2.75 -9.53
C ILE A 3 18.36 2.50 -8.14
N LEU A 4 18.89 3.15 -7.10
CA LEU A 4 18.38 3.01 -5.73
C LEU A 4 16.96 3.57 -5.60
N LEU A 5 16.70 4.75 -6.17
CA LEU A 5 15.36 5.35 -6.18
C LEU A 5 14.36 4.50 -6.96
N PHE A 6 14.78 3.91 -8.08
CA PHE A 6 13.98 2.93 -8.81
C PHE A 6 13.69 1.68 -7.97
N SER A 7 14.68 1.14 -7.26
CA SER A 7 14.46 0.00 -6.35
C SER A 7 13.49 0.36 -5.22
N MET A 8 13.58 1.57 -4.67
CA MET A 8 12.65 2.10 -3.66
C MET A 8 11.22 2.23 -4.19
N SER A 9 11.03 2.71 -5.42
CA SER A 9 9.69 2.79 -6.02
C SER A 9 9.09 1.42 -6.28
N GLN A 10 9.90 0.45 -6.73
CA GLN A 10 9.43 -0.92 -6.97
C GLN A 10 8.96 -1.60 -5.68
N ILE A 11 9.74 -1.51 -4.60
CA ILE A 11 9.37 -2.15 -3.33
C ILE A 11 8.16 -1.47 -2.68
N ALA A 12 8.10 -0.14 -2.73
CA ALA A 12 6.96 0.63 -2.22
C ALA A 12 5.67 0.30 -2.98
N GLY A 13 5.73 0.26 -4.31
CA GLY A 13 4.60 -0.09 -5.17
C GLY A 13 4.13 -1.52 -4.94
N TYR A 14 5.03 -2.50 -4.82
CA TYR A 14 4.68 -3.88 -4.52
C TYR A 14 4.01 -4.03 -3.15
N ALA A 15 4.58 -3.45 -2.10
CA ALA A 15 4.05 -3.55 -0.74
C ALA A 15 2.65 -2.92 -0.65
N LEU A 16 2.46 -1.75 -1.27
CA LEU A 16 1.17 -1.06 -1.26
C LEU A 16 0.13 -1.73 -2.16
N GLY A 17 0.53 -2.14 -3.37
CA GLY A 17 -0.34 -2.84 -4.31
C GLY A 17 -0.80 -4.20 -3.78
N GLY A 18 0.08 -4.93 -3.09
CA GLY A 18 -0.28 -6.17 -2.40
C GLY A 18 -1.37 -5.98 -1.35
N CYS A 19 -1.48 -4.80 -0.75
CA CYS A 19 -2.51 -4.52 0.25
C CYS A 19 -3.91 -4.26 -0.32
N TRP A 20 -4.02 -4.05 -1.63
CA TRP A 20 -5.26 -3.58 -2.28
C TRP A 20 -6.40 -4.60 -2.26
N THR A 21 -6.06 -5.89 -2.15
CA THR A 21 -7.04 -6.97 -1.99
C THR A 21 -6.77 -7.76 -0.73
N HIS A 22 -7.82 -8.37 -0.17
CA HIS A 22 -7.72 -9.20 1.04
C HIS A 22 -6.78 -10.42 0.92
N ILE A 23 -6.33 -10.78 -0.29
CA ILE A 23 -5.40 -11.89 -0.55
C ILE A 23 -4.05 -11.46 -1.11
N GLY A 24 -3.82 -10.15 -1.34
CA GLY A 24 -2.62 -9.69 -2.04
C GLY A 24 -1.36 -9.63 -1.16
N SER A 25 -1.50 -9.70 0.17
CA SER A 25 -0.40 -9.82 1.11
C SER A 25 -0.82 -10.63 2.35
N ALA A 26 0.17 -11.20 3.06
CA ALA A 26 -0.11 -11.92 4.31
C ALA A 26 -0.81 -11.01 5.34
N GLN A 27 -0.39 -9.75 5.43
CA GLN A 27 -0.97 -8.77 6.34
C GLN A 27 -2.43 -8.45 5.98
N SER A 28 -2.76 -8.35 4.70
CA SER A 28 -4.14 -8.17 4.24
C SER A 28 -5.04 -9.35 4.56
N VAL A 29 -4.53 -10.58 4.43
CA VAL A 29 -5.25 -11.80 4.81
C VAL A 29 -5.55 -11.80 6.30
N VAL A 30 -4.55 -11.46 7.11
CA VAL A 30 -4.70 -11.36 8.57
C VAL A 30 -5.74 -10.31 8.93
N ALA A 31 -5.62 -9.08 8.42
CA ALA A 31 -6.56 -8.01 8.70
C ALA A 31 -8.01 -8.38 8.31
N TYR A 32 -8.20 -8.96 7.12
CA TYR A 32 -9.50 -9.41 6.66
C TYR A 32 -10.09 -10.52 7.54
N ALA A 33 -9.26 -11.47 7.98
CA ALA A 33 -9.69 -12.54 8.89
C ALA A 33 -10.13 -11.98 10.26
N PHE A 34 -9.39 -11.03 10.83
CA PHE A 34 -9.76 -10.37 12.08
C PHE A 34 -11.07 -9.57 11.94
N ILE A 35 -11.27 -8.83 10.84
CA ILE A 35 -12.53 -8.12 10.60
C ILE A 35 -13.71 -9.10 10.54
N ARG A 36 -13.55 -10.21 9.80
CA ARG A 36 -14.63 -11.21 9.68
C ARG A 36 -14.91 -11.93 11.00
N ARG A 37 -13.88 -12.19 11.80
CA ARG A 37 -14.03 -12.92 13.06
C ARG A 37 -14.62 -12.04 14.16
N ASP A 38 -14.12 -10.81 14.29
CA ASP A 38 -14.33 -9.99 15.48
C ASP A 38 -15.28 -8.80 15.24
N LEU A 39 -15.55 -8.41 13.99
CA LEU A 39 -16.35 -7.22 13.66
C LEU A 39 -17.62 -7.53 12.86
N ASP A 40 -17.49 -8.20 11.72
CA ASP A 40 -18.62 -8.52 10.83
C ASP A 40 -18.38 -9.84 10.07
N PRO A 41 -19.06 -10.94 10.44
CA PRO A 41 -18.95 -12.24 9.76
C PRO A 41 -19.33 -12.22 8.27
N ARG A 42 -20.14 -11.24 7.84
CA ARG A 42 -20.58 -11.07 6.45
C ARG A 42 -19.69 -10.12 5.66
N PHE A 43 -18.61 -9.60 6.26
CA PHE A 43 -17.69 -8.70 5.58
C PHE A 43 -17.08 -9.38 4.36
N GLY A 44 -17.32 -8.79 3.18
CA GLY A 44 -16.99 -9.38 1.89
C GLY A 44 -15.79 -8.72 1.19
N PRO A 45 -15.26 -9.34 0.11
CA PRO A 45 -14.10 -8.83 -0.62
C PRO A 45 -14.30 -7.42 -1.21
N LEU A 46 -15.50 -7.13 -1.73
CA LEU A 46 -15.84 -5.81 -2.27
C LEU A 46 -15.88 -4.73 -1.19
N GLN A 47 -16.36 -5.09 0.01
CA GLN A 47 -16.35 -4.17 1.15
C GLN A 47 -14.92 -3.90 1.62
N TYR A 48 -14.05 -4.91 1.63
CA TYR A 48 -12.61 -4.72 1.88
C TYR A 48 -12.02 -3.70 0.91
N VAL A 49 -12.16 -3.92 -0.40
CA VAL A 49 -11.58 -2.99 -1.39
C VAL A 49 -12.09 -1.58 -1.16
N ARG A 50 -13.39 -1.39 -0.94
CA ARG A 50 -13.97 -0.05 -0.70
C ARG A 50 -13.49 0.59 0.60
N ALA A 51 -13.35 -0.18 1.67
CA ALA A 51 -12.90 0.32 2.97
C ALA A 51 -11.41 0.72 2.95
N PHE A 52 -10.56 -0.06 2.29
CA PHE A 52 -9.11 0.13 2.31
C PHE A 52 -8.58 0.98 1.15
N SER A 53 -9.27 1.05 0.01
CA SER A 53 -8.85 1.87 -1.14
C SER A 53 -8.55 3.34 -0.82
N PRO A 54 -9.35 4.09 -0.03
CA PRO A 54 -9.02 5.48 0.27
C PRO A 54 -7.71 5.61 1.05
N LEU A 55 -7.49 4.76 2.06
CA LEU A 55 -6.25 4.74 2.84
C LEU A 55 -5.05 4.41 1.94
N LEU A 56 -5.16 3.36 1.13
CA LEU A 56 -4.08 2.93 0.25
C LEU A 56 -3.80 3.97 -0.86
N ALA A 57 -4.82 4.65 -1.37
CA ALA A 57 -4.63 5.77 -2.31
C ALA A 57 -3.87 6.93 -1.65
N THR A 58 -4.20 7.29 -0.40
CA THR A 58 -3.44 8.31 0.35
C THR A 58 -1.99 7.88 0.55
N MET A 59 -1.75 6.62 0.94
CA MET A 59 -0.39 6.09 1.09
C MET A 59 0.38 6.10 -0.24
N ALA A 60 -0.27 5.81 -1.37
CA ALA A 60 0.35 5.83 -2.68
C ALA A 60 0.85 7.23 -3.03
N VAL A 61 0.02 8.25 -2.80
CA VAL A 61 0.39 9.66 -3.03
C VAL A 61 1.55 10.06 -2.13
N VAL A 62 1.48 9.78 -0.83
CA VAL A 62 2.54 10.15 0.13
C VAL A 62 3.87 9.47 -0.21
N LEU A 63 3.87 8.17 -0.50
CA LEU A 63 5.09 7.43 -0.86
C LEU A 63 5.69 7.94 -2.17
N THR A 64 4.85 8.26 -3.16
CA THR A 64 5.30 8.83 -4.43
C THR A 64 5.95 10.18 -4.22
N LEU A 65 5.31 11.07 -3.45
CA LEU A 65 5.85 12.39 -3.11
C LEU A 65 7.18 12.26 -2.37
N TYR A 66 7.28 11.35 -1.40
CA TYR A 66 8.51 11.10 -0.66
C TYR A 66 9.66 10.71 -1.61
N ILE A 67 9.43 9.75 -2.51
CA ILE A 67 10.45 9.29 -3.46
C ILE A 67 10.88 10.43 -4.39
N VAL A 68 9.93 11.25 -4.88
CA VAL A 68 10.23 12.41 -5.75
C VAL A 68 11.04 13.47 -5.02
N VAL A 69 10.69 13.79 -3.76
CA VAL A 69 11.44 14.75 -2.94
C VAL A 69 12.87 14.27 -2.71
N VAL A 70 13.06 13.00 -2.34
CA VAL A 70 14.39 12.42 -2.18
C VAL A 70 15.17 12.48 -3.49
N ALA A 71 14.52 12.17 -4.62
CA ALA A 71 15.15 12.27 -5.94
C ALA A 71 15.60 13.70 -6.26
N PHE A 72 14.76 14.70 -6.01
CA PHE A 72 15.08 16.09 -6.27
C PHE A 72 16.23 16.61 -5.40
N VAL A 73 16.20 16.33 -4.08
CA VAL A 73 17.25 16.74 -3.14
C VAL A 73 18.58 16.08 -3.47
N THR A 74 18.57 14.81 -3.85
CA THR A 74 19.80 14.06 -4.18
C THR A 74 20.34 14.30 -5.59
N ALA A 75 19.53 14.86 -6.50
CA ALA A 75 19.97 15.23 -7.85
C ALA A 75 20.49 16.68 -7.92
N GLY A 76 20.08 17.54 -6.98
CA GLY A 76 20.55 18.93 -6.87
C GLY A 76 21.79 19.13 -5.99
N ALA A 77 22.29 18.07 -5.35
CA ALA A 77 23.53 18.01 -4.57
C ALA A 77 24.60 17.24 -5.33
#